data_AF-A0A4Y2WEQ2-F1
#
_entry.id   AF-A0A4Y2WEQ2-F1
#
_cell.length_a   1.000
_cell.length_b   1.000
_cell.length_c   1.000
_cell.angle_alpha   90.00
_cell.angle_beta   90.00
_cell.angle_gamma   90.00
#
_symmetry.space_group_name_H-M   'P 1'
#
loop_
_entity.id
_entity.type
_entity.pdbx_description
1 polymer ?
#
loop_
_entity_poly.entity_id
_entity_poly.type
_entity_poly.pdbx_seq_one_letter_code
_entity_poly.pdbx_strand_id
1 'polypeptide(L)'
;TGGEDCMRCFHLTLKAPNIIQIHTEGLGKCYTKEEAVKATCPDDRAVHERKFKEIMLYRKQDLTSTLASDHTFCPISGKFRFTYTASNGEFRCDQTMSELSNCPDGNTLGVKFRQCSFPDMGK
;
A
#
# COMPACT_ATOMS: atom_id res chain seq x y z
N THR A 1 21.75 24.38 23.23
CA THR A 1 20.45 24.95 23.63
C THR A 1 19.40 23.89 23.37
N GLY A 2 18.86 23.28 24.43
CA GLY A 2 17.89 22.19 24.31
C GLY A 2 16.62 22.70 23.66
N GLY A 3 16.34 22.25 22.44
CA GLY A 3 15.07 22.53 21.78
C GLY A 3 13.99 21.72 22.46
N GLU A 4 12.97 22.38 22.99
CA GLU A 4 11.78 21.71 23.53
C GLU A 4 11.16 20.83 22.43
N ASP A 5 10.69 19.64 22.81
CA ASP A 5 10.02 18.74 21.87
C ASP A 5 8.77 19.40 21.30
N CYS A 6 8.74 19.54 19.98
CA CYS A 6 7.68 20.21 19.24
C CYS A 6 6.80 19.14 18.57
N MET A 7 5.58 19.00 19.07
CA MET A 7 4.61 18.02 18.59
C MET A 7 3.42 18.69 17.87
N ARG A 8 2.87 17.99 16.87
CA ARG A 8 1.72 18.42 16.06
C ARG A 8 0.91 17.23 15.60
N CYS A 9 -0.39 17.45 15.40
CA CYS A 9 -1.29 16.43 14.87
C CYS A 9 -1.55 16.63 13.37
N PHE A 10 -1.52 15.52 12.65
CA PHE A 10 -1.89 15.43 11.24
C PHE A 10 -2.87 14.27 11.07
N HIS A 11 -4.01 14.55 10.42
CA HIS A 11 -4.92 13.51 9.97
C HIS A 11 -4.62 13.21 8.50
N LEU A 12 -4.16 12.00 8.18
CA LEU A 12 -3.79 11.60 6.82
C LEU A 12 -4.85 10.67 6.26
N THR A 13 -5.34 11.00 5.05
CA THR A 13 -6.25 10.15 4.30
C THR A 13 -5.66 9.85 2.92
N LEU A 14 -5.51 8.57 2.59
CA LEU A 14 -5.16 8.14 1.24
C LEU A 14 -6.41 8.24 0.34
N LYS A 15 -6.40 9.14 -0.64
CA LYS A 15 -7.54 9.33 -1.57
C LYS A 15 -7.39 8.54 -2.86
N ALA A 16 -6.16 8.35 -3.32
CA ALA A 16 -5.81 7.52 -4.45
C ALA A 16 -4.36 7.01 -4.25
N PRO A 17 -3.88 6.01 -5.01
CA PRO A 17 -2.53 5.46 -4.86
C PRO A 17 -1.40 6.51 -4.88
N ASN A 18 -1.61 7.65 -5.55
CA ASN A 18 -0.65 8.74 -5.69
C ASN A 18 -1.08 10.06 -5.01
N ILE A 19 -2.17 10.05 -4.23
CA ILE A 19 -2.74 11.26 -3.62
C ILE A 19 -3.00 11.02 -2.14
N ILE A 20 -2.28 11.77 -1.30
CA ILE A 20 -2.51 11.85 0.14
C ILE A 20 -3.12 13.20 0.45
N GLN A 21 -4.24 13.19 1.15
CA GLN A 21 -4.85 14.38 1.73
C GLN A 21 -4.46 14.45 3.21
N ILE A 22 -4.07 15.62 3.66
CA ILE A 22 -3.64 15.89 5.03
C ILE A 22 -4.46 17.04 5.58
N HIS A 23 -5.03 16.84 6.76
CA HIS A 23 -5.65 17.90 7.55
C HIS A 23 -4.81 18.19 8.80
N THR A 24 -4.69 19.47 9.15
CA THR A 24 -3.97 19.94 10.34
C THR A 24 -4.43 21.33 10.74
N GLU A 25 -4.31 21.73 12.02
CA GLU A 25 -4.77 23.05 12.49
C GLU A 25 -3.98 24.19 11.82
N GLY A 26 -2.74 23.90 11.41
CA GLY A 26 -1.87 24.83 10.70
C GLY A 26 -0.40 24.52 10.96
N LEU A 27 0.46 25.00 10.06
CA LEU A 27 1.90 24.71 10.11
C LEU A 27 2.70 25.66 11.01
N GLY A 28 2.06 26.70 11.55
CA GLY A 28 2.70 27.73 12.38
C GLY A 28 2.60 27.49 13.88
N LYS A 29 1.76 26.55 14.35
CA LYS A 29 1.53 26.28 15.78
C LYS A 29 2.12 24.94 16.19
N CYS A 30 2.77 24.85 17.33
CA CYS A 30 3.31 23.61 17.89
C CYS A 30 3.01 23.50 19.38
N TYR A 31 3.02 22.26 19.88
CA TYR A 31 2.71 21.95 21.26
C TYR A 31 3.85 21.17 21.90
N THR A 32 4.08 21.39 23.19
CA THR A 32 5.09 20.68 23.98
C THR A 32 4.49 19.56 24.84
N LYS A 33 3.16 19.40 24.80
CA LYS A 33 2.41 18.39 25.55
C LYS A 33 1.51 17.59 24.63
N GLU A 34 1.49 16.26 24.81
CA GLU A 34 0.72 15.35 23.96
C GLU A 34 -0.79 15.59 24.08
N GLU A 35 -1.29 15.97 25.25
CA GLU A 35 -2.71 16.22 25.48
C GLU A 35 -3.21 17.41 24.65
N ALA A 36 -2.39 18.46 24.55
CA ALA A 36 -2.68 19.63 23.73
C ALA A 36 -2.67 19.30 22.24
N VAL A 37 -1.83 18.36 21.79
CA VAL A 37 -1.80 17.86 20.41
C VAL A 37 -3.07 17.08 20.09
N LYS A 38 -3.50 16.19 20.99
CA LYS A 38 -4.71 15.39 20.79
C LYS A 38 -5.98 16.24 20.73
N ALA A 39 -6.04 17.29 21.55
CA ALA A 39 -7.16 18.23 21.55
C ALA A 39 -7.28 19.03 20.24
N THR A 40 -6.21 19.13 19.46
CA THR A 40 -6.16 19.85 18.18
C THR A 40 -6.04 18.92 16.96
N CYS A 41 -6.17 17.61 17.17
CA CYS A 41 -6.26 16.67 16.08
C CYS A 41 -7.55 16.87 15.27
N PRO A 42 -7.47 16.92 13.93
CA PRO A 42 -8.66 16.94 13.10
C PRO A 42 -9.48 15.66 13.31
N ASP A 43 -10.76 15.82 13.66
CA ASP A 43 -11.77 14.76 13.60
C ASP A 43 -12.58 14.87 12.30
N ASP A 44 -13.26 13.79 11.90
CA ASP A 44 -14.00 13.73 10.62
C ASP A 44 -15.03 14.85 10.48
N ARG A 45 -15.67 15.22 11.61
CA ARG A 45 -16.68 16.27 11.66
C ARG A 45 -16.08 17.65 11.40
N ALA A 46 -14.97 17.97 12.05
CA ALA A 46 -14.33 19.27 11.92
C ALA A 46 -13.52 19.41 10.63
N VAL A 47 -13.10 18.29 10.02
CA VAL A 47 -12.67 18.23 8.62
C VAL A 47 -13.81 18.63 7.68
N HIS A 48 -15.02 18.08 7.89
CA HIS A 48 -16.20 18.45 7.09
C HIS A 48 -16.59 19.93 7.25
N GLU A 49 -16.46 20.47 8.45
CA GLU A 49 -16.69 21.88 8.77
C GLU A 49 -15.57 22.83 8.28
N ARG A 50 -14.55 22.32 7.57
CA ARG A 50 -13.40 23.08 7.04
C ARG A 50 -12.67 23.93 8.07
N LYS A 51 -12.66 23.49 9.33
CA LYS A 51 -11.96 24.19 10.43
C LYS A 51 -10.44 23.98 10.41
N PHE A 52 -9.97 23.06 9.56
CA PHE A 52 -8.57 22.65 9.46
C PHE A 52 -7.99 23.03 8.11
N LYS A 53 -6.67 23.29 8.10
CA LYS A 53 -5.92 23.50 6.88
C LYS A 53 -5.79 22.17 6.14
N GLU A 54 -6.14 22.19 4.87
CA GLU A 54 -6.01 21.06 3.96
C GLU A 54 -4.74 21.19 3.12
N ILE A 55 -4.00 20.09 3.00
CA ILE A 55 -2.83 19.96 2.15
C ILE A 55 -3.03 18.70 1.31
N MET A 56 -2.90 18.82 -0.01
CA MET A 56 -2.89 17.68 -0.92
C MET A 56 -1.48 17.44 -1.43
N LEU A 57 -0.95 16.25 -1.18
CA LEU A 57 0.33 15.82 -1.70
C LEU A 57 0.10 14.87 -2.87
N TYR A 58 0.75 15.18 -3.98
CA TYR A 58 0.76 14.36 -5.18
C TYR A 58 2.14 13.75 -5.33
N ARG A 59 2.20 12.42 -5.46
CA ARG A 59 3.44 11.78 -5.88
C ARG A 59 3.68 12.11 -7.36
N LYS A 60 4.76 12.82 -7.65
CA LYS A 60 5.20 13.07 -9.03
C LYS A 60 5.53 11.72 -9.67
N GLN A 61 4.87 11.38 -10.78
CA GLN A 61 5.31 10.29 -11.63
C GLN A 61 6.62 10.74 -12.30
N ASP A 62 7.68 9.96 -12.12
CA ASP A 62 8.92 10.20 -12.85
C ASP A 62 8.69 9.88 -14.33
N LEU A 63 8.80 10.91 -15.18
CA LEU A 63 8.63 10.81 -16.63
C LEU A 63 9.67 9.88 -17.30
N THR A 64 10.66 9.40 -16.54
CA THR A 64 11.69 8.46 -16.97
C THR A 64 11.39 7.00 -16.62
N SER A 65 10.32 6.67 -15.89
CA SER A 65 9.89 5.28 -15.73
C SER A 65 9.03 4.85 -16.92
N THR A 66 9.68 4.46 -18.01
CA THR A 66 9.04 3.81 -19.16
C THR A 66 8.51 2.39 -18.84
N LEU A 67 8.14 2.12 -17.59
CA LEU A 67 7.56 0.86 -17.15
C LEU A 67 6.38 1.19 -16.23
N ALA A 68 5.18 1.13 -16.80
CA ALA A 68 3.89 1.26 -16.13
C ALA A 68 3.59 0.04 -15.23
N SER A 69 4.51 -0.33 -14.34
CA SER A 69 4.40 -1.51 -13.47
C SER A 69 4.97 -1.33 -12.07
N ASP A 70 5.19 -0.09 -11.59
CA ASP A 70 5.91 0.17 -10.33
C ASP A 70 5.07 0.88 -9.25
N HIS A 71 3.77 0.57 -9.18
CA HIS A 71 2.83 1.16 -8.20
C HIS A 71 2.17 0.15 -7.28
N THR A 72 2.53 -1.13 -7.39
CA THR A 72 2.06 -2.19 -6.49
C THR A 72 3.26 -2.68 -5.67
N PHE A 73 3.20 -2.53 -4.34
CA PHE A 73 4.19 -3.17 -3.47
C PHE A 73 4.01 -4.68 -3.55
N CYS A 74 4.92 -5.33 -4.28
CA CYS A 74 4.94 -6.77 -4.44
C CYS A 74 6.01 -7.38 -3.52
N PRO A 75 5.65 -7.89 -2.32
CA PRO A 75 6.61 -8.53 -1.42
C PRO A 75 7.36 -9.71 -2.05
N ILE A 76 6.75 -10.40 -3.03
CA ILE A 76 7.36 -11.49 -3.79
C ILE A 76 7.64 -10.98 -5.22
N SER A 77 8.58 -10.04 -5.35
CA SER A 77 8.93 -9.44 -6.64
C SER A 77 9.54 -10.49 -7.58
N GLY A 78 8.78 -10.90 -8.60
CA GLY A 78 9.23 -11.81 -9.65
C GLY A 78 8.15 -12.76 -10.18
N LYS A 79 8.48 -13.46 -11.27
CA LYS A 79 7.73 -14.63 -11.75
C LYS A 79 8.53 -15.87 -11.38
N PHE A 80 7.93 -16.73 -10.56
CA PHE A 80 8.59 -17.91 -10.03
C PHE A 80 8.05 -19.16 -10.72
N ARG A 81 8.95 -20.10 -11.03
CA ARG A 81 8.59 -21.41 -11.57
C ARG A 81 8.53 -22.39 -10.40
N PHE A 82 7.45 -23.15 -10.29
CA PHE A 82 7.25 -24.05 -9.16
C PHE A 82 6.75 -25.43 -9.59
N THR A 83 7.01 -26.42 -8.74
CA THR A 83 6.42 -27.76 -8.78
C THR A 83 5.48 -27.93 -7.59
N TYR A 84 4.43 -28.74 -7.74
CA TYR A 84 3.38 -28.88 -6.73
C TYR A 84 2.98 -30.34 -6.57
N THR A 85 2.78 -30.79 -5.32
CA THR A 85 2.28 -32.13 -4.99
C THR A 85 1.33 -32.01 -3.80
N ALA A 86 0.11 -32.52 -3.93
CA ALA A 86 -0.89 -32.55 -2.87
C ALA A 86 -1.74 -33.83 -2.91
N SER A 87 -2.62 -34.00 -1.91
CA SER A 87 -3.51 -35.16 -1.76
C SER A 87 -2.79 -36.49 -1.96
N ASN A 88 -1.72 -36.72 -1.19
CA ASN A 88 -0.90 -37.94 -1.27
C ASN A 88 -0.34 -38.26 -2.66
N GLY A 89 -0.15 -37.25 -3.51
CA GLY A 89 0.40 -37.41 -4.86
C GLY A 89 -0.65 -37.56 -5.96
N GLU A 90 -1.93 -37.38 -5.66
CA GLU A 90 -2.99 -37.35 -6.66
C GLU A 90 -2.91 -36.09 -7.54
N PHE A 91 -2.66 -34.93 -6.91
CA PHE A 91 -2.49 -33.66 -7.61
C PHE A 91 -1.03 -33.32 -7.74
N ARG A 92 -0.53 -33.27 -8.97
CA ARG A 92 0.90 -33.10 -9.25
C ARG A 92 1.15 -32.15 -10.41
N CYS A 93 2.17 -31.33 -10.25
CA CYS A 93 2.82 -30.55 -11.28
C CYS A 93 4.32 -30.82 -11.18
N ASP A 94 4.77 -31.91 -11.79
CA ASP A 94 6.16 -32.36 -11.67
C ASP A 94 7.13 -31.55 -12.56
N GLN A 95 6.59 -30.77 -13.51
CA GLN A 95 7.38 -29.88 -14.36
C GLN A 95 7.44 -28.47 -13.81
N THR A 96 8.57 -27.79 -13.98
CA THR A 96 8.76 -26.37 -13.63
C THR A 96 8.10 -25.44 -14.65
N MET A 97 6.90 -25.75 -15.13
CA MET A 97 6.16 -24.92 -16.09
C MET A 97 5.08 -24.05 -15.42
N SER A 98 4.72 -24.36 -14.17
CA SER A 98 3.75 -23.57 -13.41
C SER A 98 4.37 -22.27 -12.92
N GLU A 99 3.60 -21.19 -12.98
CA GLU A 99 4.05 -19.83 -12.69
C GLU A 99 3.33 -19.24 -11.48
N LEU A 100 4.09 -18.60 -10.59
CA LEU A 100 3.59 -17.88 -9.42
C LEU A 100 4.08 -16.43 -9.51
N SER A 101 3.16 -15.49 -9.34
CA SER A 101 3.50 -14.07 -9.19
C SER A 101 2.48 -13.35 -8.33
N ASN A 102 2.90 -12.34 -7.58
CA ASN A 102 1.99 -11.50 -6.80
C ASN A 102 1.76 -10.10 -7.41
N CYS A 103 2.25 -9.84 -8.62
CA CYS A 103 1.97 -8.61 -9.36
C CYS A 103 1.03 -8.90 -10.55
N PRO A 104 0.11 -7.98 -10.90
CA PRO A 104 0.04 -6.57 -10.49
C PRO A 104 -0.78 -6.26 -9.23
N ASP A 105 -1.41 -7.24 -8.58
CA ASP A 105 -2.39 -6.99 -7.50
C ASP A 105 -1.76 -6.77 -6.10
N GLY A 106 -0.54 -7.29 -5.87
CA GLY A 106 0.31 -7.03 -4.69
C GLY A 106 -0.07 -7.81 -3.44
N ASN A 107 -1.37 -7.97 -3.22
CA ASN A 107 -1.98 -8.64 -2.07
C ASN A 107 -2.55 -10.04 -2.38
N THR A 108 -2.53 -10.47 -3.65
CA THR A 108 -2.96 -11.81 -4.08
C THR A 108 -1.82 -12.54 -4.80
N LEU A 109 -1.85 -13.87 -4.77
CA LEU A 109 -0.93 -14.71 -5.55
C LEU A 109 -1.67 -15.23 -6.78
N GLY A 110 -1.27 -14.74 -7.95
CA GLY A 110 -1.66 -15.33 -9.23
C GLY A 110 -0.89 -16.62 -9.45
N VAL A 111 -1.60 -17.75 -9.39
CA VAL A 111 -1.05 -19.08 -9.64
C VAL A 111 -1.54 -19.57 -11.00
N LYS A 112 -0.61 -19.98 -11.87
CA LYS A 112 -0.92 -20.60 -13.16
C LYS A 112 -0.35 -22.00 -13.19
N PHE A 113 -1.21 -22.99 -13.02
CA PHE A 113 -0.85 -24.40 -13.11
C PHE A 113 -0.69 -24.79 -14.58
N ARG A 114 0.47 -25.34 -14.95
CA ARG A 114 0.71 -25.79 -16.34
C ARG A 114 1.17 -27.23 -16.37
N GLN A 115 0.53 -28.02 -17.25
CA GLN A 115 0.86 -29.43 -17.46
C GLN A 115 0.82 -30.26 -16.17
N CYS A 116 -0.23 -30.05 -15.37
CA CYS A 116 -0.47 -30.78 -14.13
C CYS A 116 -1.39 -31.98 -14.39
N SER A 117 -1.49 -32.89 -13.41
CA SER A 117 -2.38 -34.06 -13.46
C SER A 117 -3.88 -33.73 -13.44
N PHE A 118 -4.23 -32.46 -13.31
CA PHE A 118 -5.60 -31.94 -13.21
C PHE A 118 -5.83 -30.80 -14.22
N PRO A 119 -7.08 -30.57 -14.64
CA PRO A 119 -7.42 -29.51 -15.59
C PRO A 119 -7.12 -28.12 -15.01
N ASP A 120 -6.87 -27.15 -15.89
CA ASP A 120 -6.61 -25.76 -15.51
C ASP A 120 -7.84 -25.18 -14.78
N MET A 121 -7.64 -24.69 -13.56
CA MET A 121 -8.71 -24.20 -12.67
C MET A 121 -8.91 -22.68 -12.80
N GLY A 122 -8.36 -22.03 -13.83
CA GLY A 122 -8.45 -20.58 -14.03
C GLY A 122 -9.88 -20.07 -14.28
N LYS A 123 -10.37 -19.22 -13.37
CA LYS A 123 -11.27 -18.10 -13.68
C LYS A 123 -10.66 -16.82 -13.14
#